data_AF-A0A510NVE3-F1
#
_entry.id   AF-A0A510NVE3-F1
#
_cell.length_a   1.000
_cell.length_b   1.000
_cell.length_c   1.000
_cell.angle_alpha   90.00
_cell.angle_beta   90.00
_cell.angle_gamma   90.00
#
_symmetry.space_group_name_H-M   'P 1'
#
loop_
_entity.id
_entity.type
_entity.pdbx_description
1 polymer ?
#
loop_
_entity_poly.entity_id
_entity_poly.type
_entity_poly.pdbx_seq_one_letter_code
_entity_poly.pdbx_strand_id
1 'polypeptide(L)'
;MYSTAGGGAYYFAKKSVNADRAARYEADMIRKAQLAAIEAEDRRRAASSSLPQETRKPADDPSLQRASASAVSYTARDDVASPSREAGQDPAPTRHEPETDAEGLLEKSKYEATQPFRPPRGNRFS
;
A
#
# COMPACT_ATOMS: atom_id res chain seq x y z
N MET A 1 -32.84 3.26 -44.90
CA MET A 1 -33.71 3.60 -43.75
C MET A 1 -32.82 3.90 -42.56
N TYR A 2 -32.80 5.13 -42.04
CA TYR A 2 -31.98 5.49 -40.88
C TYR A 2 -32.80 5.34 -39.60
N SER A 3 -32.35 4.49 -38.66
CA SER A 3 -33.06 4.21 -37.41
C SER A 3 -33.11 5.43 -36.50
N THR A 4 -34.30 6.01 -36.36
CA THR A 4 -34.69 7.03 -35.37
C THR A 4 -34.83 6.48 -33.94
N ALA A 5 -34.49 5.21 -33.69
CA ALA A 5 -34.63 4.56 -32.39
C ALA A 5 -33.56 4.91 -31.33
N GLY A 6 -32.52 5.70 -31.67
CA GLY A 6 -31.36 5.94 -30.80
C GLY A 6 -31.44 7.14 -29.83
N GLY A 7 -32.34 8.10 -30.07
CA GLY A 7 -32.32 9.40 -29.38
C GLY A 7 -32.69 9.36 -27.89
N GLY A 8 -33.74 8.61 -27.54
CA GLY A 8 -34.19 8.48 -26.14
C GLY A 8 -33.21 7.64 -25.31
N ALA A 9 -32.71 6.54 -25.87
CA ALA A 9 -31.74 5.66 -25.19
C ALA A 9 -30.42 6.39 -24.88
N TYR A 10 -29.97 7.28 -25.78
CA TYR A 10 -28.77 8.09 -25.58
C TYR A 10 -28.87 9.04 -24.37
N TYR A 11 -30.05 9.61 -24.11
CA TYR A 11 -30.27 10.49 -22.97
C TYR A 11 -30.17 9.75 -21.63
N PHE A 12 -30.81 8.59 -21.51
CA PHE A 12 -30.70 7.75 -20.31
C PHE A 12 -29.27 7.23 -20.11
N ALA A 13 -28.59 6.83 -21.20
CA ALA A 13 -27.19 6.39 -21.14
C ALA A 13 -26.23 7.51 -20.71
N LYS A 14 -26.40 8.74 -21.21
CA LYS A 14 -25.61 9.90 -20.76
C LYS A 14 -25.85 10.20 -19.29
N LYS A 15 -27.11 10.12 -18.83
CA LYS A 15 -27.46 10.34 -17.43
C LYS A 15 -26.83 9.29 -16.51
N SER A 16 -26.82 8.02 -16.92
CA SER A 16 -26.19 6.95 -16.14
C SER A 16 -24.66 7.07 -16.09
N VAL A 17 -24.01 7.48 -17.18
CA VAL A 17 -22.55 7.72 -17.21
C VAL A 17 -22.15 8.90 -16.32
N ASN A 18 -22.94 9.98 -16.32
CA ASN A 18 -22.69 11.12 -15.45
C ASN A 18 -22.89 10.74 -13.98
N ALA A 19 -23.90 9.93 -13.68
CA ALA A 19 -24.14 9.41 -12.34
C ALA A 19 -23.00 8.50 -11.84
N ASP A 20 -22.52 7.58 -12.68
CA ASP A 20 -21.38 6.71 -12.34
C ASP A 20 -20.10 7.53 -12.07
N ARG A 21 -19.83 8.54 -12.89
CA ARG A 21 -18.67 9.42 -12.69
C ARG A 21 -18.76 10.21 -11.38
N ALA A 22 -19.95 10.72 -11.04
CA ALA A 22 -20.18 11.42 -9.79
C ALA A 22 -19.98 10.49 -8.58
N ALA A 23 -20.55 9.28 -8.63
CA ALA A 23 -20.42 8.29 -7.56
C ALA A 23 -18.96 7.88 -7.30
N ARG A 24 -18.16 7.68 -8.36
CA ARG A 24 -16.72 7.39 -8.22
C ARG A 24 -15.96 8.54 -7.59
N TYR A 25 -16.24 9.77 -8.02
CA TYR A 25 -15.63 10.95 -7.44
C TYR A 25 -15.97 11.11 -5.95
N GLU A 26 -17.23 10.90 -5.58
CA GLU A 26 -17.65 10.92 -4.17
C GLU A 26 -16.96 9.84 -3.34
N ALA A 27 -16.87 8.61 -3.86
CA ALA A 27 -16.17 7.51 -3.18
C ALA A 27 -14.68 7.82 -2.96
N ASP A 28 -14.02 8.41 -3.96
CA ASP A 28 -12.62 8.82 -3.84
C ASP A 28 -12.43 9.96 -2.83
N MET A 29 -13.35 10.92 -2.81
CA MET A 29 -13.35 12.02 -1.84
C MET A 29 -13.56 11.52 -0.42
N ILE A 30 -14.48 10.58 -0.20
CA ILE A 30 -14.73 9.96 1.11
C ILE A 30 -13.48 9.21 1.57
N ARG A 31 -12.87 8.38 0.70
CA ARG A 31 -11.65 7.64 1.03
C ARG A 31 -10.52 8.58 1.41
N LYS A 32 -10.34 9.66 0.65
CA LYS A 32 -9.31 10.68 0.93
C LYS A 32 -9.57 11.38 2.26
N ALA A 33 -10.81 11.75 2.56
CA ALA A 33 -11.18 12.39 3.82
C ALA A 33 -10.94 11.46 5.02
N GLN A 34 -11.27 10.17 4.89
CA GLN A 34 -11.01 9.18 5.93
C GLN A 34 -9.51 9.01 6.21
N LEU A 35 -8.68 8.89 5.18
CA LEU A 35 -7.23 8.78 5.35
C LEU A 35 -6.63 10.05 5.99
N ALA A 36 -7.08 11.23 5.57
CA ALA A 36 -6.63 12.49 6.16
C ALA A 36 -7.03 12.61 7.64
N ALA A 37 -8.20 12.11 8.03
CA ALA A 37 -8.64 12.09 9.42
C ALA A 37 -7.75 11.18 10.28
N ILE A 38 -7.45 9.98 9.78
CA ILE A 38 -6.55 9.02 10.46
C ILE A 38 -5.15 9.64 10.62
N GLU A 39 -4.58 10.23 9.57
CA GLU A 39 -3.26 10.87 9.65
C GLU A 39 -3.24 12.03 10.66
N ALA A 40 -4.32 12.82 10.73
CA ALA A 40 -4.43 13.90 11.69
C ALA A 40 -4.52 13.39 13.14
N GLU A 41 -5.21 12.27 13.37
CA GLU A 41 -5.24 11.58 14.67
C GLU A 41 -3.88 11.06 15.07
N ASP A 42 -3.17 10.40 14.16
CA ASP A 42 -1.82 9.90 14.42
C ASP A 42 -0.85 11.04 14.71
N ARG A 43 -0.94 12.15 13.98
CA ARG A 43 -0.13 13.34 14.22
C ARG A 43 -0.45 13.98 15.58
N ARG A 44 -1.73 14.06 15.95
CA ARG A 44 -2.14 14.54 17.29
C ARG A 44 -1.65 13.60 18.38
N ARG A 45 -1.73 12.29 18.17
CA ARG A 45 -1.25 11.27 19.10
C ARG A 45 0.26 11.37 19.28
N ALA A 46 1.00 11.48 18.20
CA ALA A 46 2.45 11.70 18.20
C ALA A 46 2.83 12.99 18.95
N ALA A 47 2.12 14.10 18.69
CA ALA A 47 2.33 15.37 19.38
C ALA A 47 1.95 15.31 20.87
N SER A 48 0.91 14.54 21.24
CA SER A 48 0.52 14.34 22.65
C SER A 48 1.47 13.40 23.40
N SER A 49 2.11 12.45 22.70
CA SER A 49 3.19 11.63 23.26
C SER A 49 4.52 12.36 23.34
N SER A 50 4.66 13.53 22.70
CA SER A 50 5.85 14.39 22.77
C SER A 50 5.69 15.54 23.77
N LEU A 51 4.89 15.36 24.84
CA LEU A 51 5.08 16.17 26.03
C LEU A 51 6.57 16.07 26.42
N PRO A 52 7.25 17.19 26.74
CA PRO A 52 8.60 17.12 27.27
C PRO A 52 8.50 16.45 28.65
N GLN A 53 8.57 15.12 28.66
CA GLN A 53 8.96 14.40 29.85
C GLN A 53 10.38 14.89 30.11
N GLU A 54 10.48 15.84 31.04
CA GLU A 54 11.71 16.28 31.68
C GLU A 54 12.61 15.05 31.80
N THR A 55 13.81 15.14 31.24
CA THR A 55 14.74 14.06 30.94
C THR A 55 15.18 13.26 32.17
N ARG A 56 14.25 12.57 32.82
CA ARG A 56 14.53 11.41 33.64
C ARG A 56 14.54 10.25 32.68
N LYS A 57 15.69 9.59 32.56
CA LYS A 57 15.75 8.32 31.86
C LYS A 57 14.63 7.45 32.47
N PRO A 58 13.76 6.81 31.67
CA PRO A 58 12.70 5.94 32.19
C PRO A 58 13.26 4.75 33.02
N ALA A 59 14.57 4.58 33.01
CA ALA A 59 15.32 3.70 33.90
C ALA A 59 15.31 4.11 35.38
N ASP A 60 14.93 5.34 35.78
CA ASP A 60 15.14 5.79 37.16
C ASP A 60 13.86 5.86 38.03
N ASP A 61 12.68 5.56 37.47
CA ASP A 61 11.42 5.53 38.25
C ASP A 61 11.08 4.08 38.70
N PRO A 62 11.16 3.77 40.01
CA PRO A 62 10.96 2.41 40.51
C PRO A 62 9.53 1.89 40.31
N SER A 63 8.54 2.79 40.16
CA SER A 63 7.15 2.41 39.91
C SER A 63 6.95 1.96 38.45
N LEU A 64 7.57 2.68 37.51
CA LEU A 64 7.56 2.36 36.09
C LEU A 64 8.43 1.14 35.77
N GLN A 65 9.55 0.94 36.47
CA GLN A 65 10.36 -0.28 36.35
C GLN A 65 9.61 -1.54 36.79
N ARG A 66 8.81 -1.47 37.85
CA ARG A 66 8.05 -2.63 38.34
C ARG A 66 6.88 -2.96 37.41
N ALA A 67 6.17 -1.94 36.93
CA ALA A 67 5.09 -2.09 35.96
C ALA A 67 5.62 -2.54 34.60
N SER A 68 6.77 -2.03 34.15
CA SER A 68 7.42 -2.47 32.92
C SER A 68 7.96 -3.89 33.07
N ALA A 69 8.59 -4.27 34.18
CA ALA A 69 9.08 -5.64 34.38
C ALA A 69 7.95 -6.68 34.36
N SER A 70 6.79 -6.38 34.96
CA SER A 70 5.64 -7.30 34.93
C SER A 70 4.94 -7.33 33.56
N ALA A 71 4.77 -6.18 32.91
CA ALA A 71 4.19 -6.10 31.57
C ALA A 71 5.11 -6.70 30.50
N VAL A 72 6.42 -6.49 30.60
CA VAL A 72 7.46 -7.09 29.75
C VAL A 72 7.47 -8.61 29.93
N SER A 73 7.29 -9.13 31.14
CA SER A 73 7.30 -10.60 31.35
C SER A 73 6.18 -11.33 30.58
N TYR A 74 5.02 -10.69 30.37
CA TYR A 74 3.90 -11.28 29.64
C TYR A 74 3.92 -10.93 28.14
N THR A 75 4.31 -9.71 27.78
CA THR A 75 4.35 -9.21 26.39
C THR A 75 5.67 -9.48 25.67
N ALA A 76 6.75 -9.86 26.34
CA ALA A 76 8.01 -10.25 25.70
C ALA A 76 8.01 -11.69 25.19
N ARG A 77 6.97 -12.47 25.50
CA ARG A 77 6.79 -13.81 24.94
C ARG A 77 5.83 -13.86 23.77
N ASP A 78 5.07 -12.78 23.55
CA ASP A 78 4.03 -12.70 22.54
C ASP A 78 4.22 -11.41 21.73
N ASP A 79 5.01 -11.53 20.67
CA ASP A 79 5.26 -10.43 19.73
C ASP A 79 4.05 -10.15 18.82
N VAL A 80 3.03 -11.04 18.82
CA VAL A 80 1.81 -10.93 18.01
C VAL A 80 0.87 -9.82 18.52
N ALA A 81 1.05 -9.37 19.76
CA ALA A 81 0.19 -8.37 20.37
C ALA A 81 0.64 -6.92 20.12
N SER A 82 1.71 -6.69 19.35
CA SER A 82 2.33 -5.37 19.21
C SER A 82 2.67 -5.04 17.75
N PRO A 83 1.85 -4.22 17.06
CA PRO A 83 2.03 -3.88 15.65
C PRO A 83 3.43 -3.32 15.31
N SER A 84 4.02 -2.56 16.23
CA SER A 84 5.37 -2.00 16.06
C SER A 84 6.49 -3.03 16.19
N ARG A 85 6.24 -4.19 16.82
CA ARG A 85 7.23 -5.29 16.92
C ARG A 85 7.14 -6.21 15.71
N GLU A 86 5.93 -6.56 15.28
CA GLU A 86 5.68 -7.39 14.09
C GLU A 86 6.30 -6.79 12.82
N ALA A 87 6.25 -5.47 12.67
CA ALA A 87 6.79 -4.77 11.50
C ALA A 87 8.31 -4.94 11.30
N GLY A 88 9.07 -5.27 12.35
CA GLY A 88 10.52 -5.49 12.29
C GLY A 88 10.94 -6.96 12.19
N GLN A 89 9.98 -7.89 12.24
CA GLN A 89 10.23 -9.33 12.29
C GLN A 89 10.10 -10.03 10.93
N ASP A 90 9.59 -9.33 9.91
CA ASP A 90 9.70 -9.79 8.54
C ASP A 90 11.19 -9.73 8.14
N PRO A 91 11.86 -10.86 7.86
CA PRO A 91 13.23 -10.82 7.37
C PRO A 91 13.29 -9.86 6.19
N ALA A 92 14.25 -8.94 6.21
CA ALA A 92 14.47 -8.03 5.10
C ALA A 92 14.40 -8.85 3.81
N PRO A 93 13.64 -8.44 2.78
CA PRO A 93 13.56 -9.17 1.54
C PRO A 93 14.99 -9.37 1.03
N THR A 94 15.56 -10.56 1.24
CA THR A 94 16.90 -10.90 0.75
C THR A 94 16.74 -11.17 -0.73
N ARG A 95 16.51 -10.10 -1.48
CA ARG A 95 16.85 -10.10 -2.89
C ARG A 95 18.36 -9.89 -2.90
N HIS A 96 19.09 -10.90 -3.34
CA HIS A 96 20.46 -10.67 -3.77
C HIS A 96 20.37 -9.60 -4.86
N GLU A 97 20.87 -8.39 -4.60
CA GLU A 97 21.18 -7.51 -5.72
C GLU A 97 22.21 -8.26 -6.57
N PRO A 98 22.04 -8.32 -7.90
CA PRO A 98 23.02 -8.98 -8.75
C PRO A 98 24.38 -8.33 -8.48
N GLU A 99 25.35 -9.14 -8.05
CA GLU A 99 26.66 -8.66 -7.61
C GLU A 99 27.50 -8.23 -8.83
N THR A 100 27.04 -8.60 -10.03
CA THR A 100 27.65 -8.27 -11.31
C THR A 100 26.60 -7.82 -12.34
N ASP A 101 26.97 -6.87 -13.21
CA ASP A 101 26.11 -6.42 -14.33
C ASP A 101 25.68 -7.59 -15.24
N ALA A 102 26.51 -8.63 -15.34
CA ALA A 102 26.22 -9.83 -16.09
C ALA A 102 25.01 -10.62 -15.53
N GLU A 103 24.83 -10.65 -14.21
CA GLU A 103 23.69 -11.32 -13.57
C GLU A 103 22.39 -10.56 -13.80
N GLY A 104 22.42 -9.21 -13.73
CA GLY A 104 21.25 -8.37 -14.01
C GLY A 104 20.79 -8.41 -15.48
N LEU A 105 21.72 -8.62 -16.43
CA LEU A 105 21.42 -8.72 -17.86
C LEU A 105 20.86 -10.08 -18.29
N LEU A 106 21.08 -11.14 -17.49
CA LEU A 106 20.60 -12.50 -17.77
C LEU A 106 19.22 -12.77 -17.15
N GLU A 107 18.78 -11.97 -16.17
CA GLU A 107 17.43 -12.02 -15.59
C GLU A 107 16.38 -11.51 -16.58
N LYS A 108 16.11 -12.33 -17.59
CA LYS A 108 14.98 -12.13 -18.50
C LYS A 108 13.68 -12.22 -17.71
N SER A 109 12.77 -11.27 -17.94
CA SER A 109 11.44 -11.34 -17.30
C SER A 109 10.71 -12.61 -17.74
N LYS A 110 9.73 -13.07 -16.94
CA LYS A 110 8.91 -14.26 -17.25
C LYS A 110 8.27 -14.24 -18.65
N TYR A 111 8.14 -13.06 -19.25
CA TYR A 111 7.49 -12.84 -20.54
C TYR A 111 8.46 -12.41 -21.65
N GLU A 112 9.77 -12.47 -21.41
CA GLU A 112 10.75 -12.08 -22.41
C GLU A 112 11.08 -13.26 -23.34
N ALA A 113 10.94 -13.03 -24.65
CA ALA A 113 11.16 -14.05 -25.66
C ALA A 113 12.64 -14.47 -25.71
N THR A 114 12.90 -15.78 -25.59
CA THR A 114 14.27 -16.33 -25.70
C THR A 114 14.90 -16.05 -27.06
N GLN A 115 14.09 -16.00 -28.11
CA GLN A 115 14.49 -15.71 -29.48
C GLN A 115 13.57 -14.64 -30.08
N PRO A 116 14.10 -13.70 -30.88
CA PRO A 116 13.27 -12.76 -31.61
C PRO A 116 12.26 -13.50 -32.50
N PHE A 117 10.98 -13.14 -32.41
CA PHE A 117 9.95 -13.74 -33.24
C PHE A 117 10.25 -13.49 -34.73
N ARG A 118 10.49 -14.56 -35.48
CA ARG A 118 10.61 -14.52 -36.94
C ARG A 118 9.36 -15.13 -37.57
N PRO A 119 8.53 -14.31 -38.20
CA PRO A 119 7.34 -14.78 -38.91
C PRO A 119 7.73 -15.73 -40.07
N PRO A 120 6.91 -16.75 -40.38
CA PRO A 120 7.17 -17.67 -41.49
C PRO A 120 7.36 -16.93 -42.82
N ARG A 121 8.23 -17.47 -43.69
CA ARG A 121 8.36 -16.97 -45.06
C ARG A 121 7.08 -17.29 -45.82
N GLY A 122 6.33 -16.26 -46.22
CA GLY A 122 5.06 -16.41 -46.93
C GLY A 122 4.35 -15.07 -47.12
N ASN A 123 3.36 -15.03 -48.01
CA ASN A 123 2.67 -13.82 -48.45
C ASN A 123 2.10 -13.02 -47.27
N ARG A 124 2.69 -11.84 -47.04
CA ARG A 124 2.26 -10.86 -46.02
C ARG A 124 1.42 -9.74 -46.65
N PHE A 125 1.06 -9.91 -47.92
CA PHE A 125 0.40 -8.95 -48.79
C PHE A 125 -0.63 -9.66 -49.67
N SER A 126 -1.51 -10.45 -49.06
CA SER A 126 -2.75 -10.93 -49.69
C SER A 126 -3.94 -10.44 -48.89
#